data_AF-A0A7K7DJV3-F1
#
_entry.id   AF-A0A7K7DJV3-F1
#
_cell.length_a   1.000
_cell.length_b   1.000
_cell.length_c   1.000
_cell.angle_alpha   90.00
_cell.angle_beta   90.00
_cell.angle_gamma   90.00
#
_symmetry.space_group_name_H-M   'P 1'
#
loop_
_entity.id
_entity.type
_entity.pdbx_description
1 polymer ?
#
loop_
_entity_poly.entity_id
_entity_poly.type
_entity_poly.pdbx_seq_one_letter_code
_entity_poly.pdbx_strand_id
1 'polypeptide(L)'
;LLLFGDQQEDLPESLLQWLTSNFVSKSDLQTVLRDLELQILKNITLHMSVTNQKVTSEVVTNAVTNAGISGITEAQAQIIVNNALKLYSQDKTGMVDFALESGGGSILSTRCSETYETKTALISLFGIPLWYYSQSPRVVIQPDMYPGNCWAFKGSQGYLVVRLSMKIYPTAFTLEHIPKTLSPTGNITSAPRNFAVY
;
A
#
# COMPACT_ATOMS: atom_id res chain seq x y z
N LEU A 1 -31.00 6.77 7.63
CA LEU A 1 -31.95 6.10 8.53
C LEU A 1 -31.11 5.29 9.53
N LEU A 2 -31.14 5.64 10.82
CA LEU A 2 -30.47 4.85 11.86
C LEU A 2 -31.55 3.98 12.53
N LEU A 3 -31.41 2.67 12.43
CA LEU A 3 -32.26 1.70 13.14
C LEU A 3 -31.49 1.23 14.38
N PHE A 4 -31.97 1.59 15.56
CA PHE A 4 -31.58 0.97 16.82
C PHE A 4 -32.65 -0.07 17.18
N GLY A 5 -32.23 -1.31 17.45
CA GLY A 5 -33.09 -2.39 17.92
C GLY A 5 -32.26 -3.45 18.60
N ASP A 6 -32.42 -3.57 19.92
CA ASP A 6 -31.66 -4.44 20.82
C ASP A 6 -32.31 -5.82 20.99
N GLN A 7 -32.97 -6.30 19.92
CA GLN A 7 -33.61 -7.61 19.89
C GLN A 7 -33.24 -8.35 18.62
N GLN A 8 -32.70 -9.55 18.82
CA GLN A 8 -32.31 -10.50 17.79
C GLN A 8 -33.56 -11.10 17.15
N GLU A 9 -34.28 -10.30 16.37
CA GLU A 9 -35.27 -10.78 15.41
C GLU A 9 -34.59 -10.82 14.02
N ASP A 10 -34.60 -12.00 13.40
CA ASP A 10 -34.07 -12.20 12.05
C ASP A 10 -34.79 -11.25 11.08
N LEU A 11 -34.01 -10.35 10.47
CA LEU A 11 -34.53 -9.38 9.49
C LEU A 11 -35.20 -10.13 8.32
N PRO A 12 -36.36 -9.66 7.82
CA PRO A 12 -37.03 -10.26 6.67
C PRO A 12 -36.11 -10.35 5.44
N GLU A 13 -36.08 -11.49 4.74
CA GLU A 13 -35.21 -11.71 3.56
C GLU A 13 -35.38 -10.62 2.49
N SER A 14 -36.59 -10.13 2.27
CA SER A 14 -36.88 -9.05 1.32
C SER A 14 -36.22 -7.72 1.73
N LEU A 15 -36.17 -7.43 3.04
CA LEU A 15 -35.50 -6.26 3.57
C LEU A 15 -33.98 -6.44 3.50
N LEU A 16 -33.45 -7.63 3.79
CA LEU A 16 -32.02 -7.95 3.62
C LEU A 16 -31.59 -7.82 2.16
N GLN A 17 -32.40 -8.31 1.22
CA GLN A 17 -32.13 -8.20 -0.21
C GLN A 17 -32.22 -6.76 -0.71
N TRP A 18 -33.17 -5.96 -0.20
CA TRP A 18 -33.23 -4.54 -0.49
C TRP A 18 -32.03 -3.77 0.10
N LEU A 19 -31.66 -4.06 1.35
CA LEU A 19 -30.51 -3.43 2.01
C LEU A 19 -29.20 -3.75 1.29
N THR A 20 -28.96 -5.01 0.93
CA THR A 20 -27.76 -5.42 0.18
C THR A 20 -27.73 -4.86 -1.26
N SER A 21 -28.89 -4.61 -1.87
CA SER A 21 -28.96 -4.01 -3.21
C SER A 21 -28.75 -2.49 -3.21
N ASN A 22 -29.05 -1.80 -2.10
CA ASN A 22 -29.05 -0.33 -2.03
C ASN A 22 -27.97 0.26 -1.13
N PHE A 23 -27.42 -0.52 -0.21
CA PHE A 23 -26.45 -0.07 0.77
C PHE A 23 -25.22 -0.98 0.76
N VAL A 24 -24.05 -0.35 0.74
CA VAL A 24 -22.77 -1.02 0.94
C VAL A 24 -22.34 -0.80 2.39
N SER A 25 -21.80 -1.85 3.03
CA SER A 25 -21.22 -1.66 4.35
C SER A 25 -19.96 -0.79 4.23
N LYS A 26 -19.63 -0.04 5.30
CA LYS A 26 -18.41 0.78 5.31
C LYS A 26 -17.16 -0.07 5.06
N SER A 27 -17.11 -1.29 5.61
CA SER A 27 -16.00 -2.22 5.42
C SER A 27 -15.87 -2.71 3.99
N ASP A 28 -16.98 -3.00 3.32
CA ASP A 28 -16.97 -3.48 1.93
C ASP A 28 -16.53 -2.35 1.01
N LEU A 29 -17.07 -1.14 1.20
CA LEU A 29 -16.65 0.04 0.44
C LEU A 29 -15.15 0.33 0.62
N GLN A 30 -14.64 0.26 1.84
CA GLN A 30 -13.21 0.45 2.09
C GLN A 30 -12.34 -0.62 1.44
N THR A 31 -12.80 -1.87 1.41
CA THR A 31 -12.08 -2.98 0.77
C THR A 31 -12.04 -2.77 -0.74
N VAL A 32 -13.18 -2.47 -1.36
CA VAL A 32 -13.26 -2.22 -2.82
C VAL A 32 -12.42 -1.01 -3.23
N LEU A 33 -12.48 0.10 -2.48
CA LEU A 33 -11.68 1.29 -2.77
C LEU A 33 -10.18 1.03 -2.65
N ARG A 34 -9.77 0.25 -1.65
CA ARG A 34 -8.37 -0.13 -1.47
C ARG A 34 -7.90 -1.03 -2.60
N ASP A 35 -8.68 -2.04 -2.97
CA ASP A 35 -8.30 -2.99 -4.02
C ASP A 35 -8.22 -2.28 -5.38
N LEU A 36 -9.13 -1.35 -5.64
CA LEU A 36 -9.09 -0.46 -6.80
C LEU A 36 -7.82 0.40 -6.83
N GLU A 37 -7.48 1.05 -5.70
CA GLU A 37 -6.26 1.83 -5.59
C GLU A 37 -5.02 0.97 -5.87
N LEU A 38 -4.96 -0.24 -5.31
CA LEU A 38 -3.86 -1.18 -5.54
C LEU A 38 -3.73 -1.58 -7.02
N GLN A 39 -4.85 -1.80 -7.71
CA GLN A 39 -4.83 -2.09 -9.15
C GLN A 39 -4.29 -0.91 -9.95
N ILE A 40 -4.71 0.32 -9.64
CA ILE A 40 -4.23 1.53 -10.33
C ILE A 40 -2.74 1.73 -10.09
N LEU A 41 -2.28 1.64 -8.82
CA LEU A 41 -0.87 1.80 -8.47
C LEU A 41 0.00 0.74 -9.15
N LYS A 42 -0.43 -0.53 -9.18
CA LYS A 42 0.30 -1.60 -9.90
C LYS A 42 0.42 -1.32 -11.39
N ASN A 43 -0.65 -0.88 -12.04
CA ASN A 43 -0.63 -0.50 -13.45
C ASN A 43 0.33 0.66 -13.72
N ILE A 44 0.34 1.67 -12.85
CA ILE A 44 1.27 2.81 -12.93
C ILE A 44 2.71 2.35 -12.75
N THR A 45 3.01 1.55 -11.70
CA THR A 45 4.35 0.99 -11.44
C THR A 45 4.86 0.20 -12.64
N LEU A 46 4.01 -0.66 -13.22
CA LEU A 46 4.35 -1.47 -14.39
C LEU A 46 4.63 -0.60 -15.61
N HIS A 47 3.81 0.41 -15.87
CA HIS A 47 4.04 1.34 -16.97
C HIS A 47 5.38 2.07 -16.79
N MET A 48 5.68 2.54 -15.58
CA MET A 48 6.94 3.22 -15.27
C MET A 48 8.17 2.31 -15.40
N SER A 49 8.06 1.03 -15.06
CA SER A 49 9.17 0.08 -15.17
C SER A 49 9.46 -0.29 -16.62
N VAL A 50 8.44 -0.42 -17.45
CA VAL A 50 8.57 -0.78 -18.88
C VAL A 50 8.99 0.41 -19.74
N THR A 51 8.35 1.57 -19.58
CA THR A 51 8.56 2.73 -20.48
C THR A 51 9.70 3.63 -20.04
N ASN A 52 10.13 3.54 -18.78
CA ASN A 52 11.06 4.47 -18.14
C ASN A 52 10.65 5.96 -18.27
N GLN A 53 9.36 6.23 -18.51
CA GLN A 53 8.79 7.56 -18.66
C GLN A 53 8.09 8.00 -17.37
N LYS A 54 7.98 9.32 -17.20
CA LYS A 54 7.23 9.92 -16.09
C LYS A 54 5.74 9.62 -16.20
N VAL A 55 5.05 9.54 -15.07
CA VAL A 55 3.59 9.38 -15.01
C VAL A 55 2.93 10.63 -15.61
N THR A 56 2.07 10.43 -16.62
CA THR A 56 1.23 11.46 -17.23
C THR A 56 -0.24 11.21 -16.93
N SER A 57 -1.09 12.21 -17.16
CA SER A 57 -2.54 12.10 -16.98
C SER A 57 -3.14 11.01 -17.87
N GLU A 58 -2.62 10.80 -19.08
CA GLU A 58 -3.04 9.74 -19.99
C GLU A 58 -2.78 8.33 -19.44
N VAL A 59 -1.60 8.12 -18.84
CA VAL A 59 -1.24 6.83 -18.21
C VAL A 59 -2.19 6.53 -17.06
N VAL A 60 -2.50 7.54 -16.25
CA VAL A 60 -3.45 7.42 -15.14
C VAL A 60 -4.86 7.16 -15.63
N THR A 61 -5.34 7.88 -16.66
CA THR A 61 -6.67 7.64 -17.21
C THR A 61 -6.79 6.23 -17.75
N ASN A 62 -5.76 5.74 -18.45
CA ASN A 62 -5.72 4.38 -18.97
C ASN A 62 -5.73 3.35 -17.83
N ALA A 63 -4.94 3.57 -16.77
CA ALA A 63 -4.91 2.68 -15.60
C ALA A 63 -6.26 2.63 -14.87
N VAL A 64 -6.94 3.76 -14.75
CA VAL A 64 -8.27 3.88 -14.12
C VAL A 64 -9.35 3.22 -14.99
N THR A 65 -9.32 3.42 -16.32
CA THR A 65 -10.24 2.73 -17.23
C THR A 65 -10.01 1.23 -17.26
N ASN A 66 -8.75 0.78 -17.21
CA ASN A 66 -8.43 -0.65 -17.11
C ASN A 66 -8.91 -1.28 -15.80
N ALA A 67 -9.02 -0.49 -14.73
CA ALA A 67 -9.61 -0.90 -13.46
C ALA A 67 -11.15 -0.83 -13.44
N GLY A 68 -11.79 -0.55 -14.59
CA GLY A 68 -13.25 -0.57 -14.76
C GLY A 68 -13.95 0.75 -14.45
N ILE A 69 -13.22 1.85 -14.25
CA ILE A 69 -13.80 3.18 -13.99
C ILE A 69 -13.72 4.04 -15.24
N SER A 70 -14.87 4.47 -15.75
CA SER A 70 -15.00 5.41 -16.85
C SER A 70 -15.48 6.78 -16.37
N GLY A 71 -15.20 7.84 -17.15
CA GLY A 71 -15.75 9.17 -16.91
C GLY A 71 -15.02 10.04 -15.88
N ILE A 72 -13.77 9.73 -15.53
CA ILE A 72 -12.96 10.65 -14.72
C ILE A 72 -12.60 11.92 -15.50
N THR A 73 -12.69 13.07 -14.84
CA THR A 73 -12.31 14.37 -15.42
C THR A 73 -10.78 14.52 -15.44
N GLU A 74 -10.28 15.39 -16.32
CA GLU A 74 -8.85 15.71 -16.39
C GLU A 74 -8.32 16.25 -15.04
N ALA A 75 -9.11 17.07 -14.34
CA ALA A 75 -8.75 17.58 -13.02
C ALA A 75 -8.61 16.45 -11.98
N GLN A 76 -9.52 15.46 -12.00
CA GLN A 76 -9.42 14.28 -11.13
C GLN A 76 -8.20 13.42 -11.50
N ALA A 77 -7.94 13.21 -12.80
CA ALA A 77 -6.76 12.51 -13.27
C ALA A 77 -5.48 13.21 -12.78
N GLN A 78 -5.42 14.54 -12.86
CA GLN A 78 -4.26 15.31 -12.40
C GLN A 78 -4.02 15.16 -10.89
N ILE A 79 -5.09 15.11 -10.08
CA ILE A 79 -4.98 14.84 -8.63
C ILE A 79 -4.39 13.46 -8.39
N ILE A 80 -4.90 12.45 -9.10
CA ILE A 80 -4.41 11.07 -9.03
C ILE A 80 -2.94 10.98 -9.43
N VAL A 81 -2.55 11.60 -10.56
CA VAL A 81 -1.15 11.70 -11.01
C VAL A 81 -0.28 12.33 -9.92
N ASN A 82 -0.68 13.47 -9.37
CA ASN A 82 0.11 14.17 -8.36
C ASN A 82 0.27 13.34 -7.08
N ASN A 83 -0.76 12.60 -6.68
CA ASN A 83 -0.70 11.71 -5.52
C ASN A 83 0.19 10.49 -5.79
N ALA A 84 0.11 9.90 -6.99
CA ALA A 84 1.01 8.83 -7.41
C ALA A 84 2.46 9.32 -7.47
N LEU A 85 2.74 10.48 -8.05
CA LEU A 85 4.10 11.04 -8.11
C LEU A 85 4.69 11.30 -6.72
N LYS A 86 3.89 11.70 -5.74
CA LYS A 86 4.34 11.81 -4.34
C LYS A 86 4.83 10.48 -3.78
N LEU A 87 4.25 9.34 -4.19
CA LEU A 87 4.73 8.01 -3.85
C LEU A 87 6.06 7.69 -4.56
N TYR A 88 6.15 7.90 -5.87
CA TYR A 88 7.28 7.40 -6.67
C TYR A 88 8.49 8.33 -6.76
N SER A 89 8.36 9.62 -6.45
CA SER A 89 9.44 10.61 -6.65
C SER A 89 10.70 10.38 -5.81
N GLN A 90 10.74 9.34 -4.98
CA GLN A 90 11.82 9.06 -4.04
C GLN A 90 12.58 7.77 -4.31
N ASP A 91 12.10 6.92 -5.24
CA ASP A 91 12.69 5.61 -5.49
C ASP A 91 13.43 5.58 -6.85
N LYS A 92 14.42 4.69 -6.96
CA LYS A 92 15.40 4.45 -8.05
C LYS A 92 16.78 5.08 -7.82
N THR A 93 17.56 4.44 -6.95
CA THR A 93 19.00 4.69 -6.75
C THR A 93 19.88 4.28 -7.95
N GLY A 94 19.34 3.52 -8.90
CA GLY A 94 20.08 2.99 -10.05
C GLY A 94 21.11 1.90 -9.69
N MET A 95 21.11 1.43 -8.44
CA MET A 95 21.99 0.38 -7.94
C MET A 95 21.26 -0.97 -7.91
N VAL A 96 22.02 -2.06 -8.01
CA VAL A 96 21.48 -3.43 -7.89
C VAL A 96 21.05 -3.70 -6.45
N ASP A 97 19.81 -4.12 -6.26
CA ASP A 97 19.31 -4.60 -4.97
C ASP A 97 19.51 -6.12 -4.84
N PHE A 98 20.48 -6.52 -4.02
CA PHE A 98 20.77 -7.92 -3.71
C PHE A 98 19.83 -8.54 -2.67
N ALA A 99 19.03 -7.73 -1.98
CA ALA A 99 18.02 -8.17 -1.02
C ALA A 99 16.68 -8.49 -1.70
N LEU A 100 16.44 -7.95 -2.90
CA LEU A 100 15.20 -8.08 -3.66
C LEU A 100 14.72 -9.54 -3.81
N GLU A 101 13.46 -9.80 -3.45
CA GLU A 101 12.87 -11.14 -3.46
C GLU A 101 12.82 -11.74 -4.87
N SER A 102 12.37 -10.97 -5.86
CA SER A 102 12.35 -11.41 -7.26
C SER A 102 13.75 -11.61 -7.86
N GLY A 103 14.77 -11.01 -7.25
CA GLY A 103 16.18 -11.22 -7.57
C GLY A 103 16.81 -12.43 -6.88
N GLY A 104 16.06 -13.17 -6.05
CA GLY A 104 16.53 -14.35 -5.32
C GLY A 104 16.89 -14.09 -3.85
N GLY A 105 16.67 -12.87 -3.35
CA GLY A 105 16.72 -12.57 -1.92
C GLY A 105 15.56 -13.24 -1.15
N SER A 106 15.72 -13.44 0.15
CA SER A 106 14.67 -14.06 0.97
C SER A 106 14.76 -13.67 2.45
N ILE A 107 13.62 -13.66 3.14
CA ILE A 107 13.57 -13.44 4.58
C ILE A 107 13.78 -14.74 5.35
N LEU A 108 14.67 -14.74 6.34
CA LEU A 108 14.87 -15.86 7.27
C LEU A 108 13.88 -15.76 8.43
N SER A 109 12.73 -16.42 8.29
CA SER A 109 11.58 -16.35 9.19
C SER A 109 11.86 -16.66 10.67
N THR A 110 12.76 -17.59 10.97
CA THR A 110 13.08 -17.99 12.37
C THR A 110 13.91 -16.98 13.15
N ARG A 111 14.37 -15.91 12.49
CA ARG A 111 15.20 -14.86 13.08
C ARG A 111 14.63 -13.48 12.80
N CYS A 112 13.31 -13.36 12.77
CA CYS A 112 12.64 -12.07 12.65
C CYS A 112 11.88 -11.78 13.96
N SER A 113 11.64 -10.50 14.24
CA SER A 113 10.66 -10.12 15.25
C SER A 113 9.26 -10.62 14.88
N GLU A 114 8.38 -10.76 15.88
CA GLU A 114 7.02 -11.19 15.64
C GLU A 114 6.25 -10.13 14.84
N THR A 115 5.55 -10.56 13.79
CA THR A 115 4.68 -9.69 13.00
C THR A 115 3.56 -9.16 13.88
N TYR A 116 3.44 -7.84 13.94
CA TYR A 116 2.39 -7.17 14.66
C TYR A 116 1.30 -6.73 13.69
N GLU A 117 0.13 -7.38 13.76
CA GLU A 117 -1.02 -7.03 12.94
C GLU A 117 -1.60 -5.68 13.38
N THR A 118 -1.36 -4.64 12.59
CA THR A 118 -1.90 -3.30 12.80
C THR A 118 -2.78 -2.87 11.62
N LYS A 119 -3.82 -2.10 11.92
CA LYS A 119 -4.60 -1.36 10.91
C LYS A 119 -4.25 0.11 11.01
N THR A 120 -3.74 0.68 9.93
CA THR A 120 -3.38 2.11 9.87
C THR A 120 -4.19 2.82 8.80
N ALA A 121 -4.73 4.00 9.14
CA ALA A 121 -5.38 4.86 8.18
C ALA A 121 -4.31 5.63 7.39
N LEU A 122 -4.35 5.56 6.06
CA LEU A 122 -3.46 6.33 5.17
C LEU A 122 -4.28 7.05 4.11
N ILE A 123 -3.77 8.20 3.63
CA ILE A 123 -4.43 8.96 2.57
C ILE A 123 -4.25 8.20 1.26
N SER A 124 -5.36 7.74 0.69
CA SER A 124 -5.37 7.06 -0.59
C SER A 124 -5.13 8.01 -1.76
N LEU A 125 -4.92 7.42 -2.93
CA LEU A 125 -4.86 8.07 -4.23
C LEU A 125 -6.05 9.01 -4.49
N PHE A 126 -7.22 8.67 -3.96
CA PHE A 126 -8.47 9.43 -4.09
C PHE A 126 -8.61 10.57 -3.07
N GLY A 127 -7.62 10.77 -2.19
CA GLY A 127 -7.65 11.78 -1.13
C GLY A 127 -8.49 11.40 0.08
N ILE A 128 -9.02 10.17 0.12
CA ILE A 128 -9.86 9.66 1.22
C ILE A 128 -9.01 8.74 2.10
N PRO A 129 -9.05 8.86 3.45
CA PRO A 129 -8.37 7.92 4.33
C PRO A 129 -8.93 6.48 4.21
N LEU A 130 -8.07 5.52 3.87
CA LEU A 130 -8.39 4.08 3.83
C LEU A 130 -7.61 3.33 4.92
N TRP A 131 -8.15 2.20 5.41
CA TRP A 131 -7.47 1.35 6.37
C TRP A 131 -6.66 0.26 5.67
N TYR A 132 -5.38 0.20 6.00
CA TYR A 132 -4.44 -0.79 5.48
C TYR A 132 -3.91 -1.69 6.59
N TYR A 133 -3.60 -2.92 6.24
CA TYR A 133 -3.10 -3.94 7.15
C TYR A 133 -1.60 -4.10 6.98
N SER A 134 -0.87 -4.20 8.08
CA SER A 134 0.51 -4.64 8.07
C SER A 134 0.64 -6.05 7.49
N GLN A 135 1.72 -6.30 6.78
CA GLN A 135 1.94 -7.52 6.01
C GLN A 135 3.01 -8.42 6.63
N SER A 136 3.22 -9.58 6.00
CA SER A 136 4.37 -10.46 6.27
C SER A 136 5.71 -9.73 6.10
N PRO A 137 6.77 -10.10 6.84
CA PRO A 137 8.12 -9.54 6.66
C PRO A 137 8.65 -9.55 5.22
N ARG A 138 8.12 -10.46 4.38
CA ARG A 138 8.47 -10.56 2.96
C ARG A 138 8.29 -9.25 2.19
N VAL A 139 7.33 -8.41 2.56
CA VAL A 139 7.08 -7.15 1.84
C VAL A 139 8.24 -6.16 1.92
N VAL A 140 9.14 -6.31 2.90
CA VAL A 140 10.31 -5.43 3.07
C VAL A 140 11.29 -5.55 1.90
N ILE A 141 11.30 -6.69 1.20
CA ILE A 141 12.19 -6.96 0.06
C ILE A 141 11.42 -7.10 -1.26
N GLN A 142 10.20 -6.56 -1.32
CA GLN A 142 9.39 -6.51 -2.54
C GLN A 142 9.45 -5.10 -3.14
N PRO A 143 9.39 -4.97 -4.47
CA PRO A 143 9.54 -3.67 -5.15
C PRO A 143 8.31 -2.76 -5.01
N ASP A 144 7.20 -3.29 -4.49
CA ASP A 144 5.95 -2.56 -4.42
C ASP A 144 5.88 -1.68 -3.16
N MET A 145 6.14 -0.38 -3.31
CA MET A 145 5.95 0.61 -2.24
C MET A 145 4.59 1.33 -2.39
N TYR A 146 3.57 0.88 -1.67
CA TYR A 146 2.29 1.59 -1.56
C TYR A 146 1.86 1.73 -0.10
N PRO A 147 0.98 2.69 0.23
CA PRO A 147 0.52 2.92 1.60
C PRO A 147 0.02 1.61 2.23
N GLY A 148 0.60 1.28 3.38
CA GLY A 148 0.21 0.08 4.14
C GLY A 148 0.85 -1.22 3.69
N ASN A 149 1.63 -1.24 2.61
CA ASN A 149 2.49 -2.39 2.26
C ASN A 149 3.77 -2.39 3.08
N CYS A 150 3.64 -2.47 4.39
CA CYS A 150 4.78 -2.51 5.29
C CYS A 150 4.67 -3.66 6.27
N TRP A 151 5.82 -4.12 6.74
CA TRP A 151 5.90 -5.02 7.86
C TRP A 151 5.98 -4.23 9.15
N ALA A 152 5.12 -4.57 10.11
CA ALA A 152 5.14 -4.00 11.45
C ALA A 152 5.52 -5.08 12.47
N PHE A 153 6.26 -4.67 13.49
CA PHE A 153 6.57 -5.48 14.67
C PHE A 153 6.20 -4.71 15.93
N LYS A 154 6.02 -5.43 17.04
CA LYS A 154 5.58 -4.83 18.30
C LYS A 154 6.72 -4.06 18.97
N GLY A 155 6.42 -2.84 19.45
CA GLY A 155 7.38 -2.00 20.17
C GLY A 155 8.25 -1.15 19.25
N SER A 156 9.43 -0.75 19.72
CA SER A 156 10.37 0.13 19.01
C SER A 156 11.71 -0.52 18.70
N GLN A 157 11.86 -1.81 19.01
CA GLN A 157 13.07 -2.60 18.80
C GLN A 157 12.68 -3.89 18.10
N GLY A 158 13.33 -4.15 16.97
CA GLY A 158 13.07 -5.33 16.16
C GLY A 158 14.27 -5.64 15.28
N TYR A 159 14.24 -6.82 14.67
CA TYR A 159 15.29 -7.32 13.80
C TYR A 159 14.68 -8.12 12.65
N LEU A 160 15.35 -8.02 11.50
CA LEU A 160 15.00 -8.71 10.27
C LEU A 160 16.28 -9.30 9.70
N VAL A 161 16.25 -10.59 9.36
CA VAL A 161 17.40 -11.25 8.73
C VAL A 161 17.07 -11.57 7.29
N VAL A 162 17.87 -11.00 6.38
CA VAL A 162 17.71 -11.16 4.94
C VAL A 162 18.86 -12.02 4.42
N ARG A 163 18.53 -13.07 3.66
CA ARG A 163 19.48 -13.80 2.84
C ARG A 163 19.54 -13.13 1.47
N LEU A 164 20.70 -12.61 1.11
CA LEU A 164 20.94 -12.00 -0.19
C LEU A 164 20.93 -13.04 -1.32
N SER A 165 20.64 -12.59 -2.53
CA SER A 165 20.66 -13.42 -3.74
C SER A 165 22.06 -13.95 -4.08
N MET A 166 23.11 -13.24 -3.70
CA MET A 166 24.50 -13.65 -3.86
C MET A 166 25.39 -13.12 -2.75
N LYS A 167 26.59 -13.72 -2.63
CA LYS A 167 27.61 -13.27 -1.71
C LYS A 167 28.27 -12.00 -2.26
N ILE A 168 28.21 -10.93 -1.48
CA ILE A 168 28.75 -9.61 -1.83
C ILE A 168 29.59 -9.04 -0.69
N TYR A 169 30.30 -7.94 -0.98
CA TYR A 169 30.81 -7.02 0.03
C TYR A 169 29.86 -5.82 0.09
N PRO A 170 29.01 -5.68 1.13
CA PRO A 170 28.03 -4.60 1.21
C PRO A 170 28.71 -3.23 1.29
N THR A 171 28.29 -2.28 0.45
CA THR A 171 28.84 -0.91 0.41
C THR A 171 27.82 0.16 0.79
N ALA A 172 26.53 -0.12 0.62
CA ALA A 172 25.44 0.80 0.90
C ALA A 172 24.17 0.02 1.27
N PHE A 173 23.25 0.71 1.93
CA PHE A 173 21.93 0.20 2.31
C PHE A 173 20.88 1.26 2.01
N THR A 174 19.72 0.84 1.55
CA THR A 174 18.55 1.70 1.32
C THR A 174 17.45 1.31 2.30
N LEU A 175 16.82 2.31 2.92
CA LEU A 175 15.66 2.12 3.77
C LEU A 175 14.60 3.15 3.39
N GLU A 176 13.40 2.68 3.09
CA GLU A 176 12.32 3.51 2.59
C GLU A 176 11.12 3.48 3.54
N HIS A 177 10.39 4.59 3.59
CA HIS A 177 9.15 4.70 4.34
C HIS A 177 8.22 5.69 3.62
N ILE A 178 6.90 5.54 3.81
CA ILE A 178 5.94 6.46 3.21
C ILE A 178 6.26 7.92 3.54
N PRO A 179 6.07 8.86 2.60
CA PRO A 179 6.24 10.29 2.87
C PRO A 179 5.17 10.81 3.83
N LYS A 180 5.52 11.85 4.61
CA LYS A 180 4.60 12.50 5.56
C LYS A 180 3.28 12.97 4.93
N THR A 181 3.31 13.33 3.64
CA THR A 181 2.15 13.80 2.89
C THR A 181 1.05 12.75 2.72
N LEU A 182 1.36 11.46 2.92
CA LEU A 182 0.39 10.36 2.82
C LEU A 182 -0.10 9.89 4.19
N SER A 183 0.48 10.42 5.27
CA SER A 183 -0.03 10.21 6.61
C SER A 183 -1.20 11.16 6.89
N PRO A 184 -2.37 10.68 7.35
CA PRO A 184 -3.52 11.55 7.64
C PRO A 184 -3.22 12.57 8.74
N THR A 185 -2.31 12.24 9.66
CA THR A 185 -1.86 13.10 10.75
C THR A 185 -0.63 13.94 10.37
N GLY A 186 -0.08 13.76 9.16
CA GLY A 186 1.18 14.37 8.74
C GLY A 186 2.42 13.85 9.47
N ASN A 187 2.28 12.79 10.29
CA ASN A 187 3.36 12.22 11.08
C ASN A 187 3.73 10.80 10.63
N ILE A 188 4.99 10.42 10.84
CA ILE A 188 5.54 9.09 10.51
C ILE A 188 6.28 8.53 11.73
N THR A 189 5.67 8.64 12.90
CA THR A 189 6.31 8.26 14.17
C THR A 189 6.61 6.77 14.28
N SER A 190 5.96 5.94 13.45
CA SER A 190 6.23 4.51 13.30
C SER A 190 7.49 4.18 12.48
N ALA A 191 8.05 5.16 11.76
CA ALA A 191 9.22 4.93 10.92
C ALA A 191 10.44 4.54 11.77
N PRO A 192 11.29 3.62 11.30
CA PRO A 192 12.56 3.33 11.97
C PRO A 192 13.42 4.58 12.09
N ARG A 193 14.11 4.73 13.23
CA ARG A 193 15.00 5.89 13.50
C ARG A 193 16.46 5.49 13.48
N ASN A 194 16.85 4.68 14.47
CA ASN A 194 18.20 4.17 14.60
C ASN A 194 18.19 2.70 14.20
N PHE A 195 19.09 2.31 13.31
CA PHE A 195 19.28 0.92 12.91
C PHE A 195 20.77 0.61 12.80
N ALA A 196 21.10 -0.68 12.93
CA ALA A 196 22.44 -1.20 12.73
C ALA A 196 22.35 -2.39 11.77
N VAL A 197 23.40 -2.59 10.98
CA VAL A 197 23.53 -3.71 10.04
C VAL A 197 24.76 -4.52 10.42
N TYR A 198 24.65 -5.85 10.31
CA TYR A 198 25.64 -6.83 10.72
C TYR A 198 25.92 -7.82 9.60
#